data_AF-A0A0A6XGM6-F1
#
_entry.id   AF-A0A0A6XGM6-F1
#
_cell.length_a   1.000
_cell.length_b   1.000
_cell.length_c   1.000
_cell.angle_alpha   90.00
_cell.angle_beta   90.00
_cell.angle_gamma   90.00
#
_symmetry.space_group_name_H-M   'P 1'
#
loop_
_entity.id
_entity.type
_entity.pdbx_description
1 polymer ?
#
loop_
_entity_poly.entity_id
_entity_poly.type
_entity_poly.pdbx_seq_one_letter_code
_entity_poly.pdbx_strand_id
1 'polypeptide(L)'
;MTTDSLDSAGAMPHWSDPDPVRGAVLRDLLTGAGGDVLIVGPHDPALIDAVAGREVTVLVRGAPDARALADRYADRPGVRIRCGSLDAVATGAAYDTVVALDGVDRTGSTESADLSWSAAVARLLAVLRPGGRLLLTVRNPLGVDRLHTAATPDDADWAAPDDPTRPAGPEPLRAHLRDAGLTVARDYAAYPGPREPTALLSETALTDPDLHGVLTAVLRRTGPPPGPLLADPRPLAADLLRHRLATALAPAWIVVATRPTALPPAEALPETPPEALPDTPAEALPDTPAEALPAAPAGTLSTALPDTLPEALFAGGRLRRTAHGWSWDPSGAPVAAGRCLHDALLAAARNADQPELRRLLTAWQAGPCATIGADEIVLSADGGLHPLPAPTRRPGGRTEVLQRLAAALHQEGVAHLWPFEGTTELLAALSGIDLAPFPEPPAVPETLRELRDAHDRLAQRLSEARAQLAWYEQRTATLHRDLARAHRIIAVLKGTTPGRAAKAVLDGARSGKRLARAAIRRLRP
;
A
#
# COMPACT_ATOMS: atom_id res chain seq x y z
N MET A 1 -0.53 2.22 -35.39
CA MET A 1 -1.40 2.08 -34.21
C MET A 1 -2.34 3.26 -34.19
N THR A 2 -3.61 3.03 -34.49
CA THR A 2 -4.68 4.03 -34.49
C THR A 2 -4.95 4.51 -33.06
N THR A 3 -4.84 5.81 -32.85
CA THR A 3 -5.10 6.55 -31.60
C THR A 3 -6.59 6.62 -31.20
N ASP A 4 -7.46 5.88 -31.87
CA ASP A 4 -8.92 6.08 -31.87
C ASP A 4 -9.69 5.36 -30.74
N SER A 5 -9.00 4.76 -29.76
CA SER A 5 -9.68 4.01 -28.68
C SER A 5 -9.23 4.36 -27.27
N LEU A 6 -8.36 5.37 -27.10
CA LEU A 6 -7.92 5.76 -25.76
C LEU A 6 -9.01 6.54 -25.02
N ASP A 7 -9.72 7.45 -25.70
CA ASP A 7 -10.72 8.32 -25.08
C ASP A 7 -12.11 7.70 -25.13
N SER A 8 -12.60 7.25 -23.96
CA SER A 8 -13.99 6.87 -23.77
C SER A 8 -14.71 7.90 -22.89
N ALA A 9 -16.05 7.84 -22.85
CA ALA A 9 -16.85 8.71 -22.00
C ALA A 9 -16.34 8.65 -20.53
N GLY A 10 -16.25 9.83 -19.89
CA GLY A 10 -15.76 9.95 -18.52
C GLY A 10 -14.22 9.95 -18.37
N ALA A 11 -13.45 10.16 -19.44
CA ALA A 11 -12.01 10.41 -19.32
C ALA A 11 -11.73 11.78 -18.68
N MET A 12 -10.72 11.86 -17.79
CA MET A 12 -10.26 13.10 -17.15
C MET A 12 -8.95 13.59 -17.80
N PRO A 13 -8.98 14.63 -18.66
CA PRO A 13 -7.85 14.98 -19.54
C PRO A 13 -6.58 15.46 -18.83
N HIS A 14 -6.72 16.04 -17.63
CA HIS A 14 -5.64 16.67 -16.88
C HIS A 14 -5.45 16.11 -15.47
N TRP A 15 -6.15 15.01 -15.16
CA TRP A 15 -6.10 14.36 -13.86
C TRP A 15 -5.18 13.15 -13.89
N SER A 16 -4.32 13.03 -12.89
CA SER A 16 -3.53 11.83 -12.64
C SER A 16 -3.82 11.35 -11.22
N ASP A 17 -3.83 10.04 -11.06
CA ASP A 17 -4.03 9.35 -9.79
C ASP A 17 -2.64 8.99 -9.20
N PRO A 18 -2.01 9.87 -8.40
CA PRO A 18 -0.57 9.77 -8.07
C PRO A 18 -0.22 8.58 -7.16
N ASP A 19 -1.20 8.07 -6.43
CA ASP A 19 -1.05 6.96 -5.49
C ASP A 19 -1.85 5.74 -5.96
N PRO A 20 -1.32 4.94 -6.90
CA PRO A 20 -1.94 3.69 -7.30
C PRO A 20 -1.81 2.64 -6.20
N VAL A 21 -2.75 1.68 -6.18
CA VAL A 21 -2.65 0.53 -5.28
C VAL A 21 -1.41 -0.32 -5.64
N ARG A 22 -0.66 -0.75 -4.63
CA ARG A 22 0.62 -1.46 -4.77
C ARG A 22 0.89 -2.40 -3.59
N GLY A 23 1.96 -3.18 -3.68
CA GLY A 23 2.44 -4.02 -2.58
C GLY A 23 2.68 -5.47 -2.97
N ALA A 24 3.70 -6.09 -2.37
CA ALA A 24 4.11 -7.46 -2.70
C ALA A 24 3.03 -8.51 -2.38
N VAL A 25 2.26 -8.33 -1.31
CA VAL A 25 1.19 -9.27 -0.93
C VAL A 25 0.03 -9.27 -1.92
N LEU A 26 -0.27 -8.11 -2.54
CA LEU A 26 -1.28 -8.02 -3.60
C LEU A 26 -0.79 -8.69 -4.87
N ARG A 27 0.50 -8.55 -5.18
CA ARG A 27 1.13 -9.27 -6.30
C ARG A 27 0.96 -10.79 -6.14
N ASP A 28 1.23 -11.29 -4.95
CA ASP A 28 1.05 -12.70 -4.60
C ASP A 28 -0.40 -13.15 -4.75
N LEU A 29 -1.36 -12.33 -4.32
CA LEU A 29 -2.79 -12.60 -4.48
C LEU A 29 -3.21 -12.67 -5.96
N LEU A 30 -2.60 -11.84 -6.83
CA LEU A 30 -2.88 -11.78 -8.26
C LEU A 30 -2.28 -12.93 -9.08
N THR A 31 -1.38 -13.73 -8.52
CA THR A 31 -0.81 -14.89 -9.23
C THR A 31 -1.87 -15.92 -9.67
N GLY A 32 -3.03 -15.95 -9.00
CA GLY A 32 -4.17 -16.76 -9.37
C GLY A 32 -5.21 -16.08 -10.28
N ALA A 33 -4.91 -14.88 -10.81
CA ALA A 33 -5.75 -14.18 -11.79
C ALA A 33 -5.35 -14.62 -13.21
N GLY A 34 -6.29 -15.20 -13.94
CA GLY A 34 -6.07 -15.74 -15.28
C GLY A 34 -7.27 -15.55 -16.21
N GLY A 35 -7.11 -16.01 -17.46
CA GLY A 35 -8.10 -15.83 -18.52
C GLY A 35 -8.10 -14.41 -19.08
N ASP A 36 -9.28 -13.92 -19.48
CA ASP A 36 -9.49 -12.54 -19.88
C ASP A 36 -9.73 -11.68 -18.62
N VAL A 37 -8.81 -10.77 -18.30
CA VAL A 37 -8.78 -10.01 -17.04
C VAL A 37 -9.12 -8.54 -17.26
N LEU A 38 -9.99 -8.00 -16.41
CA LEU A 38 -10.22 -6.56 -16.30
C LEU A 38 -9.64 -6.02 -14.99
N ILE A 39 -8.72 -5.07 -15.07
CA ILE A 39 -8.17 -4.32 -13.94
C ILE A 39 -8.84 -2.95 -13.91
N VAL A 40 -9.45 -2.58 -12.79
CA VAL A 40 -10.26 -1.37 -12.62
C VAL A 40 -9.62 -0.45 -11.59
N GLY A 41 -9.32 0.78 -12.01
CA GLY A 41 -8.70 1.80 -11.17
C GLY A 41 -7.16 1.79 -11.23
N PRO A 42 -6.51 2.78 -10.60
CA PRO A 42 -5.07 2.97 -10.67
C PRO A 42 -4.32 1.87 -9.91
N HIS A 43 -3.60 1.02 -10.65
CA HIS A 43 -2.76 -0.05 -10.11
C HIS A 43 -1.30 0.19 -10.49
N ASP A 44 -0.40 -0.09 -9.57
CA ASP A 44 1.03 -0.02 -9.84
C ASP A 44 1.40 -1.01 -10.96
N PRO A 45 2.28 -0.61 -11.91
CA PRO A 45 2.63 -1.48 -13.02
C PRO A 45 3.16 -2.86 -12.60
N ALA A 46 3.82 -2.99 -11.43
CA ALA A 46 4.30 -4.28 -10.93
C ALA A 46 3.17 -5.23 -10.49
N LEU A 47 1.94 -4.73 -10.27
CA LEU A 47 0.76 -5.57 -10.07
C LEU A 47 0.17 -6.02 -11.40
N ILE A 48 0.07 -5.11 -12.38
CA ILE A 48 -0.38 -5.41 -13.75
C ILE A 48 0.54 -6.47 -14.37
N ASP A 49 1.85 -6.32 -14.17
CA ASP A 49 2.87 -7.25 -14.68
C ASP A 49 2.74 -8.66 -14.12
N ALA A 50 2.19 -8.82 -12.91
CA ALA A 50 2.05 -10.11 -12.24
C ALA A 50 0.79 -10.89 -12.63
N VAL A 51 -0.13 -10.27 -13.36
CA VAL A 51 -1.35 -10.93 -13.84
C VAL A 51 -0.99 -11.85 -15.01
N ALA A 52 -1.29 -13.15 -14.86
CA ALA A 52 -1.03 -14.19 -15.86
C ALA A 52 -2.16 -14.32 -16.90
N GLY A 53 -2.92 -13.25 -17.12
CA GLY A 53 -4.05 -13.20 -18.04
C GLY A 53 -3.62 -13.37 -19.50
N ARG A 54 -4.49 -14.01 -20.30
CA ARG A 54 -4.32 -14.09 -21.76
C ARG A 54 -4.53 -12.72 -22.40
N GLU A 55 -5.57 -12.02 -21.94
CA GLU A 55 -5.92 -10.66 -22.32
C GLU A 55 -6.12 -9.85 -21.05
N VAL A 56 -5.46 -8.70 -20.91
CA VAL A 56 -5.54 -7.82 -19.76
C VAL A 56 -6.04 -6.45 -20.23
N THR A 57 -7.25 -6.08 -19.84
CA THR A 57 -7.78 -4.73 -20.02
C THR A 57 -7.55 -3.94 -18.74
N VAL A 58 -6.92 -2.77 -18.82
CA VAL A 58 -6.73 -1.85 -17.68
C VAL A 58 -7.60 -0.61 -17.92
N LEU A 59 -8.50 -0.33 -16.99
CA LEU A 59 -9.35 0.85 -16.96
C LEU A 59 -8.83 1.86 -15.93
N VAL A 60 -8.47 3.05 -16.39
CA VAL A 60 -8.12 4.20 -15.54
C VAL A 60 -8.92 5.43 -15.97
N ARG A 61 -9.20 6.34 -15.03
CA ARG A 61 -9.96 7.56 -15.31
C ARG A 61 -9.11 8.70 -15.87
N GLY A 62 -7.83 8.77 -15.50
CA GLY A 62 -6.91 9.84 -15.88
C GLY A 62 -6.24 9.60 -17.24
N ALA A 63 -6.36 10.57 -18.17
CA ALA A 63 -5.71 10.48 -19.47
C ALA A 63 -4.16 10.45 -19.42
N PRO A 64 -3.48 11.23 -18.54
CA PRO A 64 -2.05 11.07 -18.29
C PRO A 64 -1.64 9.65 -17.88
N ASP A 65 -2.42 9.02 -16.99
CA ASP A 65 -2.12 7.66 -16.50
C ASP A 65 -2.35 6.62 -17.60
N ALA A 66 -3.44 6.74 -18.36
CA ALA A 66 -3.73 5.88 -19.50
C ALA A 66 -2.62 5.95 -20.54
N ARG A 67 -2.12 7.15 -20.84
CA ARG A 67 -1.02 7.34 -21.78
C ARG A 67 0.29 6.74 -21.27
N ALA A 68 0.63 6.97 -20.01
CA ALA A 68 1.84 6.39 -19.41
C ALA A 68 1.80 4.85 -19.42
N LEU A 69 0.64 4.24 -19.15
CA LEU A 69 0.45 2.80 -19.24
C LEU A 69 0.49 2.31 -20.70
N ALA A 70 -0.13 3.03 -21.63
CA ALA A 70 -0.11 2.67 -23.05
C ALA A 70 1.30 2.70 -23.63
N ASP A 71 2.09 3.72 -23.28
CA ASP A 71 3.50 3.84 -23.68
C ASP A 71 4.34 2.71 -23.06
N ARG A 72 4.11 2.35 -21.78
CA ARG A 72 4.81 1.24 -21.10
C ARG A 72 4.52 -0.12 -21.74
N TYR A 73 3.27 -0.35 -22.16
CA TYR A 73 2.82 -1.65 -22.67
C TYR A 73 2.68 -1.72 -24.19
N ALA A 74 3.22 -0.74 -24.92
CA ALA A 74 3.13 -0.67 -26.39
C ALA A 74 3.63 -1.95 -27.09
N ASP A 75 4.68 -2.58 -26.54
CA ASP A 75 5.30 -3.79 -27.09
C ASP A 75 4.77 -5.09 -26.46
N ARG A 76 3.83 -5.01 -25.50
CA ARG A 76 3.28 -6.18 -24.81
C ARG A 76 1.93 -6.59 -25.45
N PRO A 77 1.88 -7.64 -26.28
CA PRO A 77 0.62 -8.11 -26.84
C PRO A 77 -0.30 -8.61 -25.71
N GLY A 78 -1.61 -8.44 -25.90
CA GLY A 78 -2.63 -8.86 -24.95
C GLY A 78 -2.86 -7.88 -23.79
N VAL A 79 -2.24 -6.69 -23.76
CA VAL A 79 -2.59 -5.62 -22.80
C VAL A 79 -3.30 -4.49 -23.52
N ARG A 80 -4.48 -4.12 -23.04
CA ARG A 80 -5.30 -3.03 -23.58
C ARG A 80 -5.57 -1.98 -22.52
N ILE A 81 -5.23 -0.73 -22.81
CA ILE A 81 -5.48 0.39 -21.88
C ILE A 81 -6.73 1.14 -22.34
N ARG A 82 -7.63 1.43 -21.40
CA ARG A 82 -8.84 2.24 -21.61
C ARG A 82 -8.83 3.42 -20.66
N CYS A 83 -9.07 4.62 -21.19
CA CYS A 83 -9.26 5.82 -20.39
C CYS A 83 -10.75 6.16 -20.30
N GLY A 84 -11.32 6.19 -19.11
CA GLY A 84 -12.72 6.55 -18.88
C GLY A 84 -13.26 6.07 -17.54
N SER A 85 -14.57 6.21 -17.37
CA SER A 85 -15.27 5.80 -16.15
C SER A 85 -15.84 4.39 -16.24
N LEU A 86 -16.15 3.78 -15.09
CA LEU A 86 -16.66 2.41 -15.03
C LEU A 86 -18.03 2.22 -15.72
N ASP A 87 -18.88 3.24 -15.73
CA ASP A 87 -20.18 3.23 -16.40
C ASP A 87 -20.06 3.20 -17.94
N ALA A 88 -18.93 3.65 -18.50
CA ALA A 88 -18.64 3.57 -19.92
C ALA A 88 -18.18 2.18 -20.38
N VAL A 89 -17.92 1.25 -19.46
CA VAL A 89 -17.56 -0.13 -19.80
C VAL A 89 -18.79 -0.86 -20.35
N ALA A 90 -18.68 -1.34 -21.59
CA ALA A 90 -19.75 -2.09 -22.25
C ALA A 90 -20.23 -3.26 -21.39
N THR A 91 -21.55 -3.36 -21.22
CA THR A 91 -22.18 -4.45 -20.45
C THR A 91 -22.24 -5.72 -21.27
N GLY A 92 -21.76 -6.82 -20.70
CA GLY A 92 -21.68 -8.12 -21.33
C GLY A 92 -20.57 -8.95 -20.70
N ALA A 93 -20.87 -10.22 -20.37
CA ALA A 93 -19.95 -11.14 -19.72
C ALA A 93 -18.71 -11.41 -20.59
N ALA A 94 -17.64 -10.64 -20.38
CA ALA A 94 -16.46 -10.62 -21.24
C ALA A 94 -15.18 -11.09 -20.52
N TYR A 95 -15.16 -11.07 -19.19
CA TYR A 95 -13.95 -11.33 -18.41
C TYR A 95 -14.10 -12.54 -17.50
N ASP A 96 -13.04 -13.34 -17.42
CA ASP A 96 -12.90 -14.46 -16.50
C ASP A 96 -12.45 -13.98 -15.11
N THR A 97 -11.69 -12.88 -15.03
CA THR A 97 -11.30 -12.25 -13.77
C THR A 97 -11.51 -10.74 -13.80
N VAL A 98 -12.09 -10.18 -12.74
CA VAL A 98 -12.20 -8.73 -12.51
C VAL A 98 -11.42 -8.36 -11.25
N VAL A 99 -10.53 -7.37 -11.35
CA VAL A 99 -9.63 -6.92 -10.30
C VAL A 99 -9.89 -5.45 -10.01
N ALA A 100 -10.42 -5.15 -8.83
CA ALA A 100 -10.67 -3.80 -8.33
C ALA A 100 -10.01 -3.63 -6.95
N LEU A 101 -8.67 -3.73 -6.89
CA LEU A 101 -7.93 -3.65 -5.62
C LEU A 101 -7.77 -2.22 -5.09
N ASP A 102 -7.93 -1.19 -5.94
CA ASP A 102 -8.08 0.21 -5.50
C ASP A 102 -9.53 0.53 -5.06
N GLY A 103 -10.43 -0.47 -5.10
CA GLY A 103 -11.86 -0.32 -4.85
C GLY A 103 -12.61 0.28 -6.05
N VAL A 104 -13.82 0.79 -5.79
CA VAL A 104 -14.69 1.39 -6.81
C VAL A 104 -14.76 2.92 -6.71
N ASP A 105 -14.20 3.50 -5.67
CA ASP A 105 -14.33 4.92 -5.34
C ASP A 105 -13.66 5.83 -6.38
N ARG A 106 -12.56 5.37 -6.99
CA ARG A 106 -11.79 6.13 -7.99
C ARG A 106 -12.04 5.65 -9.42
N THR A 107 -13.28 5.25 -9.69
CA THR A 107 -13.70 4.72 -11.00
C THR A 107 -14.69 5.62 -11.73
N GLY A 108 -15.20 6.65 -11.06
CA GLY A 108 -16.00 7.73 -11.65
C GLY A 108 -15.14 8.92 -12.09
N SER A 109 -15.76 9.80 -12.86
CA SER A 109 -15.23 11.07 -13.37
C SER A 109 -16.22 12.21 -13.09
N THR A 110 -15.83 13.46 -13.35
CA THR A 110 -16.73 14.62 -13.22
C THR A 110 -17.92 14.58 -14.17
N GLU A 111 -17.84 13.81 -15.25
CA GLU A 111 -18.86 13.73 -16.31
C GLU A 111 -19.69 12.45 -16.23
N SER A 112 -19.33 11.50 -15.36
CA SER A 112 -20.06 10.24 -15.20
C SER A 112 -21.19 10.38 -14.18
N ALA A 113 -22.19 9.50 -14.26
CA ALA A 113 -23.17 9.40 -13.18
C ALA A 113 -22.48 9.00 -11.87
N ASP A 114 -22.85 9.65 -10.76
CA ASP A 114 -22.44 9.26 -9.41
C ASP A 114 -23.03 7.88 -9.09
N LEU A 115 -22.29 6.82 -9.42
CA LEU A 115 -22.68 5.46 -9.08
C LEU A 115 -22.56 5.29 -7.58
N SER A 116 -23.64 4.79 -6.96
CA SER A 116 -23.50 4.19 -5.63
C SER A 116 -22.54 2.99 -5.71
N TRP A 117 -21.93 2.66 -4.58
CA TRP A 117 -21.03 1.53 -4.40
C TRP A 117 -21.69 0.24 -4.90
N SER A 118 -22.95 0.01 -4.53
CA SER A 118 -23.71 -1.15 -5.01
C SER A 118 -23.90 -1.14 -6.54
N ALA A 119 -24.17 0.03 -7.13
CA ALA A 119 -24.29 0.16 -8.59
C ALA A 119 -22.95 -0.08 -9.31
N ALA A 120 -21.85 0.41 -8.75
CA ALA A 120 -20.51 0.16 -9.26
C ALA A 120 -20.14 -1.34 -9.17
N VAL A 121 -20.43 -2.00 -8.06
CA VAL A 121 -20.24 -3.46 -7.93
C VAL A 121 -21.10 -4.20 -8.94
N ALA A 122 -22.38 -3.84 -9.10
CA ALA A 122 -23.25 -4.46 -10.10
C ALA A 122 -22.69 -4.30 -11.54
N ARG A 123 -22.02 -3.19 -11.86
CA ARG A 123 -21.32 -3.00 -13.14
C ARG A 123 -20.14 -3.96 -13.31
N LEU A 124 -19.33 -4.17 -12.26
CA LEU A 124 -18.26 -5.17 -12.28
C LEU A 124 -18.81 -6.59 -12.49
N LEU A 125 -19.96 -6.91 -11.90
CA LEU A 125 -20.60 -8.22 -12.07
C LEU A 125 -21.22 -8.42 -13.45
N ALA A 126 -21.71 -7.35 -14.09
CA ALA A 126 -22.27 -7.42 -15.43
C ALA A 126 -21.24 -7.80 -16.51
N VAL A 127 -19.95 -7.55 -16.26
CA VAL A 127 -18.86 -7.90 -17.17
C VAL A 127 -18.16 -9.22 -16.81
N LEU A 128 -18.46 -9.79 -15.65
CA LEU A 128 -17.90 -11.04 -15.16
C LEU A 128 -18.63 -12.25 -15.73
N ARG A 129 -17.90 -13.17 -16.36
CA ARG A 129 -18.45 -14.43 -16.89
C ARG A 129 -18.94 -15.36 -15.78
N PRO A 130 -19.93 -16.24 -16.05
CA PRO A 130 -20.22 -17.37 -15.17
C PRO A 130 -18.95 -18.21 -14.95
N GLY A 131 -18.69 -18.62 -13.70
CA GLY A 131 -17.42 -19.23 -13.30
C GLY A 131 -16.29 -18.24 -13.03
N GLY A 132 -16.46 -16.95 -13.36
CA GLY A 132 -15.44 -15.93 -13.23
C GLY A 132 -15.16 -15.50 -11.78
N ARG A 133 -14.02 -14.85 -11.57
CA ARG A 133 -13.52 -14.40 -10.27
C ARG A 133 -13.55 -12.87 -10.13
N LEU A 134 -13.97 -12.39 -8.96
CA LEU A 134 -13.89 -10.99 -8.55
C LEU A 134 -12.89 -10.84 -7.40
N LEU A 135 -11.94 -9.93 -7.53
CA LEU A 135 -11.09 -9.42 -6.44
C LEU A 135 -11.51 -7.98 -6.19
N LEU A 136 -12.00 -7.68 -4.99
CA LEU A 136 -12.52 -6.36 -4.64
C LEU A 136 -11.97 -5.92 -3.29
N THR A 137 -11.41 -4.71 -3.25
CA THR A 137 -11.08 -4.03 -1.98
C THR A 137 -12.21 -3.10 -1.58
N VAL A 138 -12.55 -3.10 -0.30
CA VAL A 138 -13.42 -2.10 0.32
C VAL A 138 -12.65 -1.41 1.43
N ARG A 139 -12.44 -0.11 1.30
CA ARG A 139 -11.83 0.71 2.36
C ARG A 139 -12.78 0.79 3.55
N ASN A 140 -12.26 0.54 4.75
CA ASN A 140 -13.04 0.63 5.97
C ASN A 140 -13.12 2.10 6.41
N PRO A 141 -14.32 2.70 6.50
CA PRO A 141 -14.45 4.08 7.00
C PRO A 141 -14.03 4.22 8.47
N LEU A 142 -14.07 3.13 9.24
CA LEU A 142 -13.66 3.05 10.65
C LEU A 142 -12.31 2.33 10.84
N GLY A 143 -11.53 2.19 9.76
CA GLY A 143 -10.23 1.54 9.79
C GLY A 143 -9.25 2.22 10.75
N VAL A 144 -8.40 1.43 11.42
CA VAL A 144 -7.41 1.94 12.37
C VAL A 144 -6.44 2.96 11.76
N ASP A 145 -6.19 2.89 10.45
CA ASP A 145 -5.39 3.88 9.71
C ASP A 145 -6.02 5.28 9.77
N ARG A 146 -7.36 5.37 9.77
CA ARG A 146 -8.09 6.65 9.83
C ARG A 146 -8.21 7.19 11.24
N LEU A 147 -8.22 6.33 12.26
CA LEU A 147 -8.26 6.76 13.67
C LEU A 147 -6.97 7.49 14.10
N HIS A 148 -5.85 7.19 13.44
CA HIS A 148 -4.54 7.75 13.75
C HIS A 148 -4.00 8.72 12.71
N THR A 149 -4.68 8.92 11.58
CA THR A 149 -4.21 9.89 10.58
C THR A 149 -4.47 11.32 11.02
N ALA A 150 -3.46 12.17 10.89
CA ALA A 150 -3.60 13.62 11.01
C ALA A 150 -3.74 14.30 9.63
N ALA A 151 -3.89 13.52 8.55
CA ALA A 151 -3.92 14.03 7.19
C ALA A 151 -5.21 14.81 6.91
N THR A 152 -5.06 15.98 6.29
CA THR A 152 -6.16 16.67 5.62
C THR A 152 -6.54 15.90 4.36
N PRO A 153 -7.84 15.71 4.05
CA PRO A 153 -8.25 15.13 2.77
C PRO A 153 -7.56 15.84 1.61
N ASP A 154 -7.03 15.07 0.66
CA ASP A 154 -6.40 15.63 -0.53
C ASP A 154 -7.39 15.78 -1.70
N ASP A 155 -6.94 16.37 -2.80
CA ASP A 155 -7.75 16.51 -4.02
C ASP A 155 -8.02 15.15 -4.71
N ALA A 156 -7.43 14.04 -4.27
CA ALA A 156 -7.76 12.70 -4.75
C ALA A 156 -8.82 12.01 -3.87
N ASP A 157 -9.07 12.53 -2.67
CA ASP A 157 -10.07 12.09 -1.70
C ASP A 157 -11.44 12.77 -1.90
N TRP A 158 -11.83 13.10 -3.15
CA TRP A 158 -13.22 13.45 -3.48
C TRP A 158 -14.09 12.19 -3.31
N ALA A 159 -14.37 11.85 -2.06
CA ALA A 159 -15.32 10.79 -1.75
C ALA A 159 -16.70 11.27 -2.20
N ALA A 160 -17.41 10.40 -2.91
CA ALA A 160 -18.85 10.55 -3.05
C ALA A 160 -19.47 10.67 -1.64
N PRO A 161 -20.47 11.56 -1.45
CA PRO A 161 -21.14 11.75 -0.18
C PRO A 161 -21.63 10.43 0.40
N ASP A 162 -21.72 10.37 1.73
CA ASP A 162 -22.13 9.25 2.60
C ASP A 162 -23.07 8.25 1.89
N ASP A 163 -22.47 7.27 1.20
CA ASP A 163 -23.20 6.33 0.36
C ASP A 163 -23.77 5.22 1.26
N PRO A 164 -25.09 5.17 1.49
CA PRO A 164 -25.70 4.22 2.40
C PRO A 164 -25.61 2.78 1.90
N THR A 165 -25.27 2.59 0.62
CA THR A 165 -25.11 1.27 0.02
C THR A 165 -23.72 0.67 0.23
N ARG A 166 -22.77 1.46 0.75
CA ARG A 166 -21.44 0.99 1.13
C ARG A 166 -21.56 0.08 2.37
N PRO A 167 -20.92 -1.11 2.36
CA PRO A 167 -21.02 -2.01 3.50
C PRO A 167 -20.29 -1.44 4.71
N ALA A 168 -21.00 -1.39 5.85
CA ALA A 168 -20.48 -0.90 7.13
C ALA A 168 -19.58 -1.92 7.87
N GLY A 169 -19.29 -3.07 7.26
CA GLY A 169 -18.50 -4.13 7.87
C GLY A 169 -18.33 -5.35 6.96
N PRO A 170 -17.52 -6.34 7.38
CA PRO A 170 -17.24 -7.54 6.61
C PRO A 170 -18.49 -8.40 6.39
N GLU A 171 -19.37 -8.54 7.40
CA GLU A 171 -20.58 -9.33 7.24
C GLU A 171 -21.61 -8.70 6.28
N PRO A 172 -21.94 -7.40 6.38
CA PRO A 172 -22.71 -6.71 5.35
C PRO A 172 -22.11 -6.84 3.94
N LEU A 173 -20.78 -6.77 3.80
CA LEU A 173 -20.10 -6.99 2.52
C LEU A 173 -20.32 -8.41 2.00
N ARG A 174 -20.15 -9.44 2.84
CA ARG A 174 -20.40 -10.84 2.47
C ARG A 174 -21.85 -11.07 2.08
N ALA A 175 -22.80 -10.52 2.83
CA ALA A 175 -24.23 -10.60 2.53
C ALA A 175 -24.52 -9.96 1.17
N HIS A 176 -24.03 -8.74 0.92
CA HIS A 176 -24.21 -8.05 -0.36
C HIS A 176 -23.70 -8.87 -1.56
N LEU A 177 -22.52 -9.48 -1.45
CA LEU A 177 -21.97 -10.30 -2.54
C LEU A 177 -22.76 -11.60 -2.74
N ARG A 178 -23.23 -12.22 -1.65
CA ARG A 178 -24.09 -13.41 -1.72
C ARG A 178 -25.44 -13.11 -2.37
N ASP A 179 -26.06 -11.98 -2.01
CA ASP A 179 -27.32 -11.52 -2.59
C ASP A 179 -27.16 -11.20 -4.08
N ALA A 180 -25.96 -10.75 -4.49
CA ALA A 180 -25.58 -10.58 -5.89
C ALA A 180 -25.23 -11.90 -6.63
N GLY A 181 -25.39 -13.05 -5.98
CA GLY A 181 -25.18 -14.38 -6.56
C GLY A 181 -23.73 -14.84 -6.61
N LEU A 182 -22.83 -14.24 -5.82
CA LEU A 182 -21.44 -14.68 -5.70
C LEU A 182 -21.22 -15.62 -4.52
N THR A 183 -20.26 -16.53 -4.67
CA THR A 183 -19.70 -17.31 -3.57
C THR A 183 -18.39 -16.67 -3.13
N VAL A 184 -18.30 -16.22 -1.88
CA VAL A 184 -17.05 -15.66 -1.33
C VAL A 184 -16.10 -16.82 -1.03
N ALA A 185 -15.00 -16.90 -1.78
CA ALA A 185 -13.98 -17.91 -1.60
C ALA A 185 -13.01 -17.55 -0.47
N ARG A 186 -12.70 -16.25 -0.29
CA ARG A 186 -11.85 -15.76 0.80
C ARG A 186 -12.09 -14.29 1.07
N ASP A 187 -11.95 -13.90 2.32
CA ASP A 187 -11.90 -12.52 2.80
C ASP A 187 -10.62 -12.27 3.61
N TYR A 188 -10.05 -11.08 3.45
CA TYR A 188 -8.85 -10.66 4.14
C TYR A 188 -9.05 -9.29 4.78
N ALA A 189 -8.57 -9.12 6.00
CA ALA A 189 -8.23 -7.85 6.59
C ALA A 189 -6.87 -7.38 6.06
N ALA A 190 -6.79 -6.17 5.51
CA ALA A 190 -5.58 -5.61 4.91
C ALA A 190 -4.92 -4.57 5.85
N TYR A 191 -3.62 -4.74 6.12
CA TYR A 191 -2.82 -3.87 6.99
C TYR A 191 -1.51 -3.44 6.31
N PRO A 192 -0.95 -2.25 6.64
CA PRO A 192 -1.47 -1.26 7.58
C PRO A 192 -2.43 -0.25 6.92
N GLY A 193 -2.70 -0.39 5.63
CA GLY A 193 -3.57 0.52 4.87
C GLY A 193 -4.13 -0.13 3.60
N PRO A 194 -5.10 0.52 2.94
CA PRO A 194 -5.74 0.01 1.73
C PRO A 194 -4.84 0.04 0.49
N ARG A 195 -3.99 1.07 0.33
CA ARG A 195 -3.23 1.31 -0.91
C ARG A 195 -1.92 0.51 -1.00
N GLU A 196 -1.28 0.26 0.13
CA GLU A 196 -0.02 -0.50 0.19
C GLU A 196 -0.04 -1.47 1.38
N PRO A 197 -0.92 -2.49 1.35
CA PRO A 197 -0.92 -3.49 2.40
C PRO A 197 0.37 -4.31 2.35
N THR A 198 0.91 -4.59 3.53
CA THR A 198 2.05 -5.50 3.74
C THR A 198 1.64 -6.79 4.44
N ALA A 199 0.39 -6.87 4.91
CA ALA A 199 -0.26 -8.09 5.40
C ALA A 199 -1.73 -8.16 4.98
N LEU A 200 -2.17 -9.35 4.56
CA LEU A 200 -3.55 -9.74 4.32
C LEU A 200 -3.86 -10.93 5.22
N LEU A 201 -4.80 -10.78 6.15
CA LEU A 201 -5.08 -11.78 7.20
C LEU A 201 -6.54 -12.21 7.10
N SER A 202 -6.81 -13.50 6.91
CA SER A 202 -8.18 -14.01 6.90
C SER A 202 -8.82 -13.96 8.28
N GLU A 203 -10.15 -13.95 8.34
CA GLU A 203 -10.87 -14.06 9.61
C GLU A 203 -10.55 -15.38 10.34
N THR A 204 -10.36 -16.47 9.59
CA THR A 204 -9.96 -17.77 10.17
C THR A 204 -8.61 -17.69 10.85
N ALA A 205 -7.62 -17.03 10.23
CA ALA A 205 -6.32 -16.84 10.85
C ALA A 205 -6.41 -15.91 12.08
N LEU A 206 -7.14 -14.79 11.98
CA LEU A 206 -7.27 -13.79 13.03
C LEU A 206 -8.00 -14.28 14.29
N THR A 207 -8.86 -15.30 14.15
CA THR A 207 -9.63 -15.87 15.26
C THR A 207 -8.95 -17.08 15.92
N ASP A 208 -7.89 -17.62 15.30
CA ASP A 208 -7.17 -18.78 15.80
C ASP A 208 -6.19 -18.39 16.94
N PRO A 209 -6.36 -18.94 18.15
CA PRO A 209 -5.50 -18.61 19.29
C PRO A 209 -4.05 -19.06 19.11
N ASP A 210 -3.78 -20.13 18.35
CA ASP A 210 -2.43 -20.65 18.16
C ASP A 210 -1.57 -19.71 17.28
N LEU A 211 -2.24 -18.92 16.43
CA LEU A 211 -1.59 -17.92 15.59
C LEU A 211 -1.39 -16.56 16.28
N HIS A 212 -1.90 -16.37 17.50
CA HIS A 212 -1.96 -15.05 18.12
C HIS A 212 -0.58 -14.37 18.24
N GLY A 213 0.44 -15.09 18.71
CA GLY A 213 1.81 -14.55 18.82
C GLY A 213 2.41 -14.20 17.46
N VAL A 214 2.18 -15.05 16.45
CA VAL A 214 2.66 -14.84 15.07
C VAL A 214 2.00 -13.62 14.45
N LEU A 215 0.67 -13.51 14.55
CA LEU A 215 -0.08 -12.42 13.94
C LEU A 215 0.20 -11.08 14.65
N THR A 216 0.40 -11.09 15.97
CA THR A 216 0.89 -9.89 16.68
C THR A 216 2.26 -9.46 16.15
N ALA A 217 3.20 -10.38 15.94
CA ALA A 217 4.50 -10.07 15.37
C ALA A 217 4.38 -9.54 13.91
N VAL A 218 3.52 -10.16 13.09
CA VAL A 218 3.23 -9.69 11.72
C VAL A 218 2.67 -8.27 11.73
N LEU A 219 1.67 -7.98 12.58
CA LEU A 219 1.04 -6.65 12.69
C LEU A 219 1.99 -5.58 13.24
N ARG A 220 2.95 -5.94 14.10
CA ARG A 220 4.01 -5.00 14.53
C ARG A 220 5.04 -4.71 13.44
N ARG A 221 5.25 -5.68 12.52
CA ARG A 221 6.18 -5.53 11.40
C ARG A 221 5.60 -4.76 10.21
N THR A 222 4.27 -4.67 10.06
CA THR A 222 3.64 -4.02 8.89
C THR A 222 4.04 -2.55 8.69
N GLY A 223 4.59 -1.92 9.73
CA GLY A 223 5.02 -0.52 9.74
C GLY A 223 3.83 0.43 9.82
N PRO A 224 4.07 1.71 10.16
CA PRO A 224 3.02 2.71 10.11
C PRO A 224 2.55 2.94 8.65
N PRO A 225 1.26 3.26 8.43
CA PRO A 225 0.82 3.73 7.12
C PRO A 225 1.55 5.04 6.75
N PRO A 226 1.67 5.36 5.45
CA PRO A 226 2.32 6.58 5.00
C PRO A 226 1.53 7.82 5.46
N GLY A 227 2.26 8.90 5.78
CA GLY A 227 1.69 10.19 6.17
C GLY A 227 1.87 10.54 7.65
N PRO A 228 1.42 11.74 8.07
CA PRO A 228 1.52 12.18 9.45
C PRO A 228 0.53 11.41 10.34
N LEU A 229 1.05 10.81 11.41
CA LEU A 229 0.26 10.03 12.37
C LEU A 229 0.23 10.70 13.75
N LEU A 230 -0.92 10.62 14.41
CA LEU A 230 -1.12 11.08 15.79
C LEU A 230 -0.41 10.18 16.81
N ALA A 231 -0.36 8.87 16.52
CA ALA A 231 0.33 7.87 17.33
C ALA A 231 0.68 6.66 16.46
N ASP A 232 1.57 5.79 16.95
CA ASP A 232 1.86 4.52 16.30
C ASP A 232 0.63 3.58 16.37
N PRO A 233 0.07 3.13 15.22
CA PRO A 233 -1.11 2.27 15.21
C PRO A 233 -0.79 0.80 15.52
N ARG A 234 0.49 0.40 15.54
CA ARG A 234 0.88 -1.02 15.69
C ARG A 234 0.50 -1.64 17.04
N PRO A 235 0.70 -0.96 18.20
CA PRO A 235 0.22 -1.48 19.48
C PRO A 235 -1.30 -1.68 19.48
N LEU A 236 -2.05 -0.73 18.91
CA LEU A 236 -3.50 -0.85 18.80
C LEU A 236 -3.90 -2.02 17.90
N ALA A 237 -3.24 -2.22 16.75
CA ALA A 237 -3.53 -3.37 15.88
C ALA A 237 -3.33 -4.72 16.62
N ALA A 238 -2.30 -4.83 17.46
CA ALA A 238 -2.08 -6.01 18.30
C ALA A 238 -3.17 -6.16 19.39
N ASP A 239 -3.60 -5.06 20.01
CA ASP A 239 -4.72 -5.07 20.97
C ASP A 239 -6.04 -5.46 20.31
N LEU A 240 -6.31 -4.96 19.11
CA LEU A 240 -7.50 -5.33 18.33
C LEU A 240 -7.53 -6.82 18.02
N LEU A 241 -6.39 -7.44 17.76
CA LEU A 241 -6.30 -8.90 17.61
C LEU A 241 -6.69 -9.61 18.91
N ARG A 242 -6.19 -9.16 20.07
CA ARG A 242 -6.54 -9.72 21.40
C ARG A 242 -8.02 -9.65 21.68
N HIS A 243 -8.67 -8.57 21.26
CA HIS A 243 -10.09 -8.33 21.47
C HIS A 243 -10.99 -8.84 20.36
N ARG A 244 -10.46 -9.58 19.37
CA ARG A 244 -11.20 -10.10 18.19
C ARG A 244 -11.88 -8.99 17.37
N LEU A 245 -11.29 -7.80 17.38
CA LEU A 245 -11.73 -6.63 16.61
C LEU A 245 -10.84 -6.36 15.39
N ALA A 246 -9.75 -7.11 15.21
CA ALA A 246 -8.81 -6.94 14.09
C ALA A 246 -9.54 -6.90 12.73
N THR A 247 -10.38 -7.90 12.42
CA THR A 247 -11.13 -7.90 11.15
C THR A 247 -12.04 -6.68 11.02
N ALA A 248 -12.79 -6.33 12.07
CA ALA A 248 -13.78 -5.26 12.02
C ALA A 248 -13.17 -3.86 11.87
N LEU A 249 -11.98 -3.64 12.45
CA LEU A 249 -11.27 -2.35 12.43
C LEU A 249 -10.03 -2.36 11.52
N ALA A 250 -9.92 -3.37 10.66
CA ALA A 250 -8.91 -3.41 9.62
C ALA A 250 -9.03 -2.19 8.69
N PRO A 251 -7.92 -1.59 8.23
CA PRO A 251 -7.94 -0.47 7.28
C PRO A 251 -8.75 -0.71 6.01
N ALA A 252 -8.77 -1.95 5.54
CA ALA A 252 -9.60 -2.37 4.43
C ALA A 252 -9.90 -3.87 4.49
N TRP A 253 -10.93 -4.28 3.74
CA TRP A 253 -11.28 -5.66 3.48
C TRP A 253 -11.04 -5.99 2.01
N ILE A 254 -10.38 -7.10 1.73
CA ILE A 254 -10.21 -7.63 0.37
C ILE A 254 -10.98 -8.92 0.28
N VAL A 255 -11.89 -9.02 -0.68
CA VAL A 255 -12.68 -10.22 -0.94
C VAL A 255 -12.26 -10.83 -2.28
N VAL A 256 -12.19 -12.15 -2.28
CA VAL A 256 -12.06 -12.97 -3.48
C VAL A 256 -13.33 -13.79 -3.59
N ALA A 257 -14.13 -13.51 -4.61
CA ALA A 257 -15.42 -14.16 -4.83
C ALA A 257 -15.48 -14.77 -6.23
N THR A 258 -16.31 -15.80 -6.40
CA THR A 258 -16.53 -16.47 -7.68
C THR A 258 -18.00 -16.43 -8.05
N ARG A 259 -18.29 -16.18 -9.32
CA ARG A 259 -19.63 -16.32 -9.86
C ARG A 259 -19.86 -17.81 -10.17
N PRO A 260 -20.87 -18.47 -9.59
CA PRO A 260 -21.16 -19.86 -9.91
C PRO A 260 -21.35 -20.04 -11.43
N THR A 261 -20.77 -21.10 -11.99
CA THR A 261 -21.22 -21.58 -13.29
C THR A 261 -22.66 -22.05 -13.09
N ALA A 262 -23.60 -21.55 -13.91
CA ALA A 262 -24.97 -22.07 -13.85
C ALA A 262 -24.89 -23.60 -13.98
N LEU A 263 -25.36 -24.34 -12.97
CA LEU A 263 -25.54 -25.77 -13.14
C LEU A 263 -26.44 -25.94 -14.37
N PRO A 264 -26.16 -26.92 -15.27
CA PRO A 264 -27.20 -27.34 -16.19
C PRO A 264 -28.46 -27.63 -15.35
N PRO A 265 -29.66 -27.21 -15.81
CA PRO A 265 -30.88 -27.54 -15.09
C PRO A 265 -30.82 -29.04 -14.81
N ALA A 266 -30.93 -29.41 -13.53
CA ALA A 266 -30.96 -30.80 -13.12
C ALA A 266 -31.94 -31.49 -14.08
N GLU A 267 -31.41 -32.42 -14.87
CA GLU A 267 -32.20 -33.22 -15.79
C GLU A 267 -33.35 -33.73 -14.94
N ALA A 268 -34.55 -33.20 -15.19
CA ALA A 268 -35.75 -33.67 -14.54
C ALA A 268 -35.82 -35.13 -14.96
N LEU A 269 -35.39 -36.01 -14.05
CA LEU A 269 -35.62 -37.44 -14.17
C LEU A 269 -37.08 -37.56 -14.58
N PRO A 270 -37.40 -38.13 -15.76
CA PRO A 270 -38.77 -38.30 -16.14
C PRO A 270 -39.41 -39.13 -15.02
N GLU A 271 -40.39 -38.54 -14.34
CA GLU A 271 -41.24 -39.28 -13.42
C GLU A 271 -41.97 -40.33 -14.25
N THR A 272 -41.37 -41.51 -14.36
CA THR A 272 -42.04 -42.71 -14.85
C THR A 272 -43.14 -43.05 -13.85
N PRO A 273 -44.42 -43.09 -14.26
CA PRO A 273 -45.49 -43.54 -13.38
C PRO A 273 -45.29 -45.01 -13.01
N PRO A 274 -45.79 -45.48 -11.85
CA PRO A 274 -45.56 -46.83 -11.37
C PRO A 274 -46.39 -47.81 -12.21
N GLU A 275 -45.79 -48.39 -13.24
CA GLU A 275 -46.36 -49.50 -13.98
C GLU A 275 -46.04 -50.82 -13.27
N ALA A 276 -47.09 -51.61 -13.10
CA ALA A 276 -47.15 -52.79 -12.24
C ALA A 276 -46.17 -53.89 -12.66
N LEU A 277 -45.53 -54.49 -11.66
CA LEU A 277 -44.82 -55.77 -11.75
C LEU A 277 -45.79 -56.89 -12.18
N PRO A 278 -45.36 -57.77 -13.11
CA PRO A 278 -45.68 -59.17 -13.01
C PRO A 278 -44.41 -59.98 -12.71
N ASP A 279 -44.53 -60.82 -11.69
CA ASP A 279 -43.59 -61.90 -11.38
C ASP A 279 -43.36 -62.80 -12.61
N THR A 280 -42.11 -63.11 -12.94
CA THR A 280 -41.70 -64.43 -13.44
C THR A 280 -40.18 -64.61 -13.35
N PRO A 281 -39.70 -65.86 -13.17
CA PRO A 281 -38.37 -66.14 -12.61
C PRO A 281 -37.27 -66.32 -13.66
N ALA A 282 -36.05 -66.30 -13.14
CA ALA A 282 -34.76 -66.43 -13.79
C ALA A 282 -34.65 -67.52 -14.87
N GLU A 283 -34.12 -67.12 -16.03
CA GLU A 283 -33.47 -68.01 -16.99
C GLU A 283 -32.24 -67.33 -17.60
N ALA A 284 -31.29 -68.15 -18.03
CA ALA A 284 -29.85 -67.90 -18.05
C ALA A 284 -29.29 -67.05 -19.23
N LEU A 285 -28.14 -66.40 -18.94
CA LEU A 285 -26.96 -66.00 -19.75
C LEU A 285 -26.97 -66.23 -21.28
N PRO A 286 -26.35 -65.33 -22.10
CA PRO A 286 -24.88 -65.24 -22.11
C PRO A 286 -24.23 -63.86 -22.39
N ASP A 287 -22.95 -63.79 -22.03
CA ASP A 287 -21.97 -62.76 -22.38
C ASP A 287 -21.92 -62.46 -23.89
N THR A 288 -21.95 -61.18 -24.25
CA THR A 288 -21.21 -60.65 -25.42
C THR A 288 -20.80 -59.19 -25.19
N PRO A 289 -19.60 -58.78 -25.67
CA PRO A 289 -19.01 -57.49 -25.36
C PRO A 289 -19.44 -56.42 -26.36
N ALA A 290 -20.05 -55.33 -25.88
CA ALA A 290 -20.36 -54.16 -26.70
C ALA A 290 -19.27 -53.08 -26.50
N GLU A 291 -18.32 -53.11 -27.42
CA GLU A 291 -17.93 -51.97 -28.26
C GLU A 291 -17.71 -50.61 -27.57
N ALA A 292 -16.43 -50.27 -27.44
CA ALA A 292 -15.94 -48.97 -26.99
C ALA A 292 -16.38 -47.84 -27.92
N LEU A 293 -17.21 -46.93 -27.40
CA LEU A 293 -17.40 -45.59 -27.95
C LEU A 293 -16.14 -44.74 -27.69
N PRO A 294 -15.62 -44.02 -28.71
CA PRO A 294 -14.42 -43.22 -28.55
C PRO A 294 -14.70 -42.00 -27.65
N ALA A 295 -13.81 -41.80 -26.68
CA ALA A 295 -13.77 -40.62 -25.84
C ALA A 295 -13.75 -39.34 -26.70
N ALA A 296 -14.80 -38.54 -26.58
CA ALA A 296 -14.75 -37.14 -27.00
C ALA A 296 -13.67 -36.42 -26.17
N PRO A 297 -12.87 -35.52 -26.77
CA PRO A 297 -11.84 -34.80 -26.03
C PRO A 297 -12.53 -33.83 -25.08
N ALA A 298 -12.58 -34.20 -23.80
CA ALA A 298 -12.88 -33.28 -22.73
C ALA A 298 -11.73 -32.26 -22.67
N GLY A 299 -11.88 -31.18 -23.44
CA GLY A 299 -11.25 -29.89 -23.15
C GLY A 299 -11.93 -29.30 -21.91
N THR A 300 -11.78 -29.95 -20.77
CA THR A 300 -12.11 -29.38 -19.48
C THR A 300 -11.12 -28.25 -19.23
N LEU A 301 -11.54 -27.02 -19.55
CA LEU A 301 -10.96 -25.83 -18.95
C LEU A 301 -11.02 -26.05 -17.44
N SER A 302 -9.84 -26.20 -16.84
CA SER A 302 -9.67 -26.33 -15.40
C SER A 302 -10.21 -25.09 -14.70
N THR A 303 -11.50 -25.12 -14.37
CA THR A 303 -12.21 -24.17 -13.49
C THR A 303 -11.96 -24.46 -12.02
N ALA A 304 -11.09 -25.43 -11.71
CA ALA A 304 -10.64 -25.67 -10.35
C ALA A 304 -9.96 -24.39 -9.84
N LEU A 305 -10.55 -23.76 -8.83
CA LEU A 305 -9.85 -22.79 -7.99
C LEU A 305 -8.47 -23.39 -7.67
N PRO A 306 -7.38 -22.60 -7.62
CA PRO A 306 -6.24 -23.04 -6.85
C PRO A 306 -6.77 -23.32 -5.44
N ASP A 307 -6.77 -24.59 -5.05
CA ASP A 307 -7.42 -25.15 -3.85
C ASP A 307 -6.88 -24.60 -2.52
N THR A 308 -6.04 -23.57 -2.55
CA THR A 308 -5.43 -23.00 -1.35
C THR A 308 -5.12 -21.52 -1.58
N LEU A 309 -6.14 -20.66 -1.64
CA LEU A 309 -5.89 -19.27 -1.25
C LEU A 309 -5.32 -19.29 0.18
N PRO A 310 -4.14 -18.69 0.41
CA PRO A 310 -3.51 -18.71 1.72
C PRO A 310 -4.41 -18.06 2.78
N GLU A 311 -4.29 -18.50 4.01
CA GLU A 311 -5.05 -17.95 5.13
C GLU A 311 -4.46 -16.63 5.62
N ALA A 312 -3.17 -16.40 5.37
CA ALA A 312 -2.53 -15.11 5.53
C ALA A 312 -1.40 -14.93 4.52
N LEU A 313 -1.23 -13.69 4.04
CA LEU A 313 -0.14 -13.24 3.19
C LEU A 313 0.56 -12.08 3.88
N PHE A 314 1.89 -12.07 3.93
CA PHE A 314 2.64 -10.91 4.39
C PHE A 314 4.03 -10.87 3.78
N ALA A 315 4.69 -9.72 3.91
CA ALA A 315 6.08 -9.58 3.47
C ALA A 315 6.96 -10.69 4.09
N GLY A 316 7.45 -11.62 3.25
CA GLY A 316 8.35 -12.69 3.67
C GLY A 316 7.69 -14.04 3.97
N GLY A 317 6.36 -14.20 3.88
CA GLY A 317 5.76 -15.52 4.12
C GLY A 317 4.25 -15.62 3.86
N ARG A 318 3.79 -16.86 3.76
CA ARG A 318 2.38 -17.22 3.61
C ARG A 318 2.01 -18.27 4.65
N LEU A 319 0.83 -18.14 5.24
CA LEU A 319 0.28 -19.13 6.17
C LEU A 319 -0.77 -19.99 5.46
N ARG A 320 -0.69 -21.30 5.69
CA ARG A 320 -1.70 -22.26 5.25
C ARG A 320 -2.13 -23.15 6.39
N ARG A 321 -3.42 -23.45 6.42
CA ARG A 321 -3.99 -24.48 7.29
C ARG A 321 -3.86 -25.83 6.60
N THR A 322 -3.31 -26.81 7.32
CA THR A 322 -3.15 -28.20 6.88
C THR A 322 -3.89 -29.12 7.83
N ALA A 323 -3.98 -30.41 7.49
CA ALA A 323 -4.52 -31.43 8.40
C ALA A 323 -3.73 -31.53 9.73
N HIS A 324 -2.46 -31.11 9.75
CA HIS A 324 -1.58 -31.15 10.92
C HIS A 324 -1.46 -29.79 11.64
N GLY A 325 -2.35 -28.84 11.33
CA GLY A 325 -2.32 -27.49 11.88
C GLY A 325 -1.71 -26.46 10.92
N TRP A 326 -1.12 -25.41 11.47
CA TRP A 326 -0.62 -24.28 10.72
C TRP A 326 0.79 -24.51 10.20
N SER A 327 1.02 -24.16 8.93
CA SER A 327 2.34 -24.29 8.29
C SER A 327 2.72 -23.06 7.46
N TRP A 328 4.04 -22.87 7.35
CA TRP A 328 4.69 -21.84 6.55
C TRP A 328 4.85 -22.29 5.09
N ASP A 329 4.20 -21.62 4.14
CA ASP A 329 4.39 -21.86 2.70
C ASP A 329 5.53 -20.98 2.16
N PRO A 330 6.52 -21.53 1.40
CA PRO A 330 6.57 -22.90 0.84
C PRO A 330 7.33 -23.94 1.67
N SER A 331 7.91 -23.55 2.81
CA SER A 331 8.77 -24.44 3.60
C SER A 331 8.08 -25.69 4.17
N GLY A 332 6.76 -25.65 4.34
CA GLY A 332 5.99 -26.67 5.07
C GLY A 332 6.27 -26.71 6.58
N ALA A 333 7.14 -25.85 7.10
CA ALA A 333 7.50 -25.85 8.51
C ALA A 333 6.29 -25.52 9.40
N PRO A 334 6.10 -26.21 10.54
CA PRO A 334 5.02 -25.91 11.46
C PRO A 334 5.17 -24.51 12.04
N VAL A 335 4.03 -23.86 12.28
CA VAL A 335 3.99 -22.54 12.91
C VAL A 335 4.03 -22.72 14.43
N ALA A 336 5.01 -22.09 15.09
CA ALA A 336 5.13 -22.16 16.53
C ALA A 336 4.01 -21.35 17.21
N ALA A 337 3.25 -22.01 18.09
CA ALA A 337 2.32 -21.34 18.98
C ALA A 337 3.07 -20.62 20.11
N GLY A 338 2.60 -19.44 20.51
CA GLY A 338 3.27 -18.66 21.54
C GLY A 338 2.84 -17.20 21.58
N ARG A 339 3.67 -16.37 22.20
CA ARG A 339 3.48 -14.91 22.29
C ARG A 339 4.58 -14.17 21.53
N CYS A 340 4.29 -12.98 21.02
CA CYS A 340 5.32 -12.12 20.43
C CYS A 340 6.37 -11.75 21.51
N LEU A 341 7.66 -11.88 21.19
CA LEU A 341 8.74 -11.60 22.15
C LEU A 341 8.71 -10.12 22.58
N HIS A 342 8.45 -9.20 21.65
CA HIS A 342 8.27 -7.78 21.96
C HIS A 342 7.22 -7.54 23.06
N ASP A 343 6.04 -8.14 22.92
CA ASP A 343 4.96 -8.03 23.90
C ASP A 343 5.34 -8.66 25.24
N ALA A 344 6.09 -9.77 25.23
CA ALA A 344 6.59 -10.40 26.45
C ALA A 344 7.57 -9.49 27.21
N LEU A 345 8.51 -8.87 26.50
CA LEU A 345 9.46 -7.90 27.06
C LEU A 345 8.73 -6.66 27.60
N LEU A 346 7.76 -6.14 26.84
CA LEU A 346 6.94 -5.00 27.24
C LEU A 346 6.10 -5.31 28.49
N ALA A 347 5.51 -6.50 28.57
CA ALA A 347 4.75 -6.94 29.74
C ALA A 347 5.65 -7.07 30.97
N ALA A 348 6.84 -7.67 30.85
CA ALA A 348 7.81 -7.76 31.93
C ALA A 348 8.25 -6.37 32.41
N ALA A 349 8.52 -5.45 31.48
CA ALA A 349 8.89 -4.07 31.78
C ALA A 349 7.77 -3.31 32.51
N ARG A 350 6.52 -3.40 32.04
CA ARG A 350 5.36 -2.75 32.67
C ARG A 350 5.08 -3.27 34.08
N ASN A 351 5.29 -4.56 34.32
CA ASN A 351 5.11 -5.19 35.62
C ASN A 351 6.32 -5.02 36.55
N ALA A 352 7.38 -4.31 36.11
CA ALA A 352 8.65 -4.20 36.81
C ALA A 352 9.29 -5.57 37.15
N ASP A 353 9.02 -6.61 36.36
CA ASP A 353 9.59 -7.95 36.50
C ASP A 353 10.99 -8.00 35.87
N GLN A 354 11.96 -7.42 36.59
CA GLN A 354 13.36 -7.38 36.14
C GLN A 354 13.97 -8.78 35.92
N PRO A 355 13.70 -9.81 36.77
CA PRO A 355 14.18 -11.16 36.51
C PRO A 355 13.70 -11.74 35.18
N GLU A 356 12.40 -11.65 34.87
CA GLU A 356 11.85 -12.16 33.60
C GLU A 356 12.39 -11.37 32.41
N LEU A 357 12.45 -10.04 32.52
CA LEU A 357 13.00 -9.19 31.47
C LEU A 357 14.45 -9.55 31.15
N ARG A 358 15.30 -9.71 32.17
CA ARG A 358 16.70 -10.13 32.02
C ARG A 358 16.81 -11.51 31.37
N ARG A 359 15.99 -12.46 31.82
CA ARG A 359 15.96 -13.83 31.27
C ARG A 359 15.62 -13.81 29.77
N LEU A 360 14.58 -13.08 29.38
CA LEU A 360 14.15 -12.96 27.98
C LEU A 360 15.19 -12.24 27.11
N LEU A 361 15.74 -11.12 27.57
CA LEU A 361 16.79 -10.38 26.85
C LEU A 361 18.05 -11.23 26.65
N THR A 362 18.49 -11.92 27.70
CA THR A 362 19.68 -12.79 27.64
C THR A 362 19.44 -13.94 26.65
N ALA A 363 18.30 -14.62 26.73
CA ALA A 363 17.96 -15.71 25.81
C ALA A 363 17.92 -15.25 24.34
N TRP A 364 17.35 -14.06 24.09
CA TRP A 364 17.29 -13.48 22.75
C TRP A 364 18.67 -13.09 22.21
N GLN A 365 19.46 -12.37 23.00
CA GLN A 365 20.72 -11.78 22.56
C GLN A 365 21.91 -12.76 22.55
N ALA A 366 21.85 -13.85 23.33
CA ALA A 366 22.82 -14.93 23.27
C ALA A 366 22.52 -15.94 22.14
N GLY A 367 21.28 -15.96 21.63
CA GLY A 367 20.80 -16.94 20.65
C GLY A 367 21.05 -16.57 19.19
N PRO A 368 20.62 -17.45 18.25
CA PRO A 368 20.72 -17.22 16.81
C PRO A 368 19.83 -16.06 16.33
N CYS A 369 18.84 -15.65 17.12
CA CYS A 369 17.90 -14.57 16.81
C CYS A 369 18.38 -13.18 17.24
N ALA A 370 19.62 -13.03 17.74
CA ALA A 370 20.12 -11.79 18.33
C ALA A 370 20.11 -10.57 17.37
N THR A 371 20.12 -10.80 16.06
CA THR A 371 20.07 -9.75 15.01
C THR A 371 18.67 -9.55 14.42
N ILE A 372 17.67 -10.27 14.94
CA ILE A 372 16.27 -10.22 14.49
C ILE A 372 15.51 -9.37 15.51
N GLY A 373 14.65 -8.45 15.04
CA GLY A 373 13.84 -7.60 15.91
C GLY A 373 12.95 -8.44 16.84
N ALA A 374 12.75 -7.98 18.08
CA ALA A 374 11.87 -8.68 19.03
C ALA A 374 10.41 -8.74 18.55
N ASP A 375 10.00 -7.81 17.69
CA ASP A 375 8.72 -7.77 17.00
C ASP A 375 8.59 -8.78 15.85
N GLU A 376 9.66 -9.52 15.56
CA GLU A 376 9.74 -10.52 14.50
C GLU A 376 9.99 -11.94 15.05
N ILE A 377 9.83 -12.15 16.36
CA ILE A 377 10.12 -13.41 17.06
C ILE A 377 8.91 -13.85 17.88
N VAL A 378 8.58 -15.14 17.78
CA VAL A 378 7.59 -15.81 18.63
C VAL A 378 8.31 -16.56 19.74
N LEU A 379 7.91 -16.29 20.98
CA LEU A 379 8.30 -17.03 22.17
C LEU A 379 7.27 -18.13 22.44
N SER A 380 7.67 -19.39 22.27
CA SER A 380 6.85 -20.56 22.60
C SER A 380 6.78 -20.82 24.10
N ALA A 381 5.84 -21.67 24.52
CA ALA A 381 5.59 -21.98 25.93
C ALA A 381 6.78 -22.65 26.64
N ASP A 382 7.62 -23.38 25.91
CA ASP A 382 8.87 -23.99 26.39
C ASP A 382 10.05 -22.99 26.46
N GLY A 383 9.82 -21.73 26.08
CA GLY A 383 10.85 -20.70 26.04
C GLY A 383 11.66 -20.66 24.75
N GLY A 384 11.32 -21.48 23.74
CA GLY A 384 11.89 -21.43 22.41
C GLY A 384 11.65 -20.09 21.70
N LEU A 385 12.64 -19.63 20.94
CA LEU A 385 12.57 -18.41 20.13
C LEU A 385 12.51 -18.77 18.65
N HIS A 386 11.37 -18.49 18.03
CA HIS A 386 11.08 -18.84 16.65
C HIS A 386 10.97 -17.56 15.81
N PRO A 387 11.97 -17.23 14.98
CA PRO A 387 11.89 -16.05 14.13
C PRO A 387 10.81 -16.26 13.04
N LEU A 388 10.11 -15.19 12.69
CA LEU A 388 9.25 -15.19 11.52
C LEU A 388 10.08 -15.41 10.25
N PRO A 389 9.52 -16.02 9.19
CA PRO A 389 10.16 -16.06 7.89
C PRO A 389 10.60 -14.67 7.44
N ALA A 390 11.82 -14.61 6.91
CA ALA A 390 12.57 -13.39 6.73
C ALA A 390 11.77 -12.35 5.92
N PRO A 391 11.52 -11.15 6.47
CA PRO A 391 11.11 -10.03 5.64
C PRO A 391 12.28 -9.64 4.71
N THR A 392 11.98 -8.94 3.63
CA THR A 392 12.98 -8.36 2.70
C THR A 392 13.89 -7.30 3.33
N ARG A 393 13.71 -6.98 4.62
CA ARG A 393 14.52 -6.01 5.35
C ARG A 393 15.83 -6.66 5.77
N ARG A 394 16.97 -6.01 5.49
CA ARG A 394 18.28 -6.54 5.90
C ARG A 394 18.30 -6.74 7.42
N PRO A 395 18.83 -7.88 7.93
CA PRO A 395 19.02 -8.07 9.35
C PRO A 395 19.89 -6.92 9.89
N GLY A 396 19.43 -6.32 10.99
CA GLY A 396 20.16 -5.25 11.65
C GLY A 396 21.26 -5.81 12.53
N GLY A 397 22.24 -4.97 12.88
CA GLY A 397 23.17 -5.32 13.97
C GLY A 397 22.41 -5.55 15.29
N ARG A 398 23.00 -6.30 16.24
CA ARG A 398 22.43 -6.48 17.60
C ARG A 398 22.05 -5.15 18.24
N THR A 399 22.91 -4.16 18.05
CA THR A 399 22.69 -2.78 18.47
C THR A 399 21.42 -2.17 17.89
N GLU A 400 21.20 -2.30 16.59
CA GLU A 400 20.05 -1.68 15.91
C GLU A 400 18.72 -2.28 16.37
N VAL A 401 18.69 -3.58 16.65
CA VAL A 401 17.46 -4.23 17.17
C VAL A 401 17.18 -3.85 18.62
N LEU A 402 18.21 -3.65 19.44
CA LEU A 402 18.06 -3.13 20.81
C LEU A 402 17.62 -1.66 20.81
N GLN A 403 18.17 -0.83 19.94
CA GLN A 403 17.72 0.56 19.75
C GLN A 403 16.25 0.64 19.32
N ARG A 404 15.84 -0.24 18.41
CA ARG A 404 14.44 -0.33 17.98
C ARG A 404 13.52 -0.72 19.14
N LEU A 405 13.92 -1.71 19.95
CA LEU A 405 13.17 -2.10 21.14
C LEU A 405 13.10 -0.94 22.14
N ALA A 406 14.22 -0.25 22.41
CA ALA A 406 14.25 0.92 23.27
C ALA A 406 13.26 1.98 22.80
N ALA A 407 13.29 2.36 21.52
CA ALA A 407 12.37 3.34 20.95
C ALA A 407 10.90 2.92 21.13
N ALA A 408 10.60 1.63 20.93
CA ALA A 408 9.24 1.11 21.09
C ALA A 408 8.78 1.09 22.56
N LEU A 409 9.65 0.78 23.53
CA LEU A 409 9.32 0.88 24.96
C LEU A 409 8.92 2.31 25.36
N HIS A 410 9.59 3.32 24.80
CA HIS A 410 9.24 4.72 25.03
C HIS A 410 7.90 5.09 24.39
N GLN A 411 7.71 4.73 23.12
CA GLN A 411 6.46 5.01 22.39
C GLN A 411 5.24 4.34 23.02
N GLU A 412 5.42 3.17 23.65
CA GLU A 412 4.35 2.42 24.31
C GLU A 412 4.14 2.77 25.80
N GLY A 413 4.62 3.95 26.21
CA GLY A 413 4.30 4.57 27.50
C GLY A 413 5.12 4.07 28.69
N VAL A 414 6.17 3.28 28.46
CA VAL A 414 7.03 2.74 29.52
C VAL A 414 8.19 3.70 29.86
N ALA A 415 8.26 4.86 29.22
CA ALA A 415 9.30 5.89 29.41
C ALA A 415 9.47 6.33 30.88
N HIS A 416 8.45 6.26 31.72
CA HIS A 416 8.57 6.62 33.13
C HIS A 416 9.32 5.57 33.98
N LEU A 417 9.50 4.35 33.47
CA LEU A 417 10.25 3.27 34.13
C LEU A 417 11.69 3.14 33.60
N TRP A 418 12.02 3.85 32.52
CA TRP A 418 13.29 3.72 31.79
C TRP A 418 13.84 5.10 31.42
N PRO A 419 15.10 5.43 31.75
CA PRO A 419 15.67 6.73 31.38
C PRO A 419 15.74 6.88 29.85
N PHE A 420 15.23 7.99 29.30
CA PHE A 420 15.23 8.24 27.85
C PHE A 420 16.64 8.13 27.25
N GLU A 421 17.61 8.69 27.96
CA GLU A 421 19.03 8.55 27.70
C GLU A 421 19.55 7.23 28.30
N GLY A 422 20.29 6.43 27.51
CA GLY A 422 20.94 5.22 28.02
C GLY A 422 20.09 3.95 28.04
N THR A 423 18.82 3.98 27.60
CA THR A 423 17.97 2.76 27.59
C THR A 423 18.58 1.65 26.74
N THR A 424 19.20 1.96 25.59
CA THR A 424 19.82 0.94 24.73
C THR A 424 20.98 0.26 25.43
N GLU A 425 21.83 1.04 26.11
CA GLU A 425 22.99 0.62 26.88
C GLU A 425 22.55 -0.20 28.09
N LEU A 426 21.48 0.20 28.76
CA LEU A 426 20.88 -0.57 29.85
C LEU A 426 20.34 -1.91 29.36
N LEU A 427 19.62 -1.94 28.23
CA LEU A 427 19.14 -3.20 27.63
C LEU A 427 20.31 -4.11 27.22
N ALA A 428 21.37 -3.53 26.67
CA ALA A 428 22.59 -4.26 26.34
C ALA A 428 23.25 -4.86 27.58
N ALA A 429 23.45 -4.06 28.64
CA ALA A 429 23.99 -4.51 29.91
C ALA A 429 23.12 -5.61 30.56
N LEU A 430 21.79 -5.47 30.52
CA LEU A 430 20.85 -6.49 30.99
C LEU A 430 20.91 -7.78 30.17
N SER A 431 21.27 -7.69 28.89
CA SER A 431 21.48 -8.85 28.02
C SER A 431 22.87 -9.47 28.12
N GLY A 432 23.77 -8.89 28.93
CA GLY A 432 25.16 -9.32 29.05
C GLY A 432 26.05 -8.92 27.86
N ILE A 433 25.62 -7.96 27.04
CA ILE A 433 26.38 -7.42 25.92
C ILE A 433 27.03 -6.10 26.35
N ASP A 434 28.31 -5.96 26.06
CA ASP A 434 29.01 -4.68 26.17
C ASP A 434 28.92 -3.94 24.82
N LEU A 435 28.26 -2.77 24.82
CA LEU A 435 28.18 -1.89 23.66
C LEU A 435 29.06 -0.66 23.90
N ALA A 436 29.78 -0.24 22.87
CA ALA A 436 30.48 1.04 22.91
C ALA A 436 29.47 2.19 23.16
N PRO A 437 29.82 3.20 23.97
CA PRO A 437 28.93 4.30 24.31
C PRO A 437 28.47 5.08 23.06
N PHE A 438 27.19 5.43 23.02
CA PHE A 438 26.58 6.10 21.88
C PHE A 438 26.74 7.63 21.96
N PRO A 439 26.82 8.33 20.82
CA PRO A 439 26.60 9.77 20.79
C PRO A 439 25.12 10.07 21.11
N GLU A 440 24.89 11.05 21.98
CA GLU A 440 23.54 11.46 22.40
C GLU A 440 22.66 11.83 21.19
N PRO A 441 21.44 11.28 21.11
CA PRO A 441 20.46 11.77 20.14
C PRO A 441 20.03 13.21 20.50
N PRO A 442 19.62 14.03 19.53
CA PRO A 442 19.08 15.35 19.82
C PRO A 442 17.83 15.21 20.70
N ALA A 443 17.76 16.03 21.75
CA ALA A 443 16.66 16.03 22.72
C ALA A 443 15.29 16.13 22.00
N VAL A 444 14.45 15.10 22.22
CA VAL A 444 13.08 15.06 21.72
C VAL A 444 12.16 15.62 22.81
N PRO A 445 11.19 16.51 22.49
CA PRO A 445 10.23 17.01 23.47
C PRO A 445 9.50 15.85 24.18
N GLU A 446 9.51 15.82 25.50
CA GLU A 446 9.04 14.70 26.31
C GLU A 446 7.54 14.80 26.65
N THR A 447 6.91 15.96 26.44
CA THR A 447 5.49 16.17 26.71
C THR A 447 4.74 16.77 25.54
N LEU A 448 3.42 16.49 25.44
CA LEU A 448 2.53 17.11 24.44
C LEU A 448 2.57 18.64 24.51
N ARG A 449 2.80 19.20 25.71
CA ARG A 449 3.01 20.63 25.91
C ARG A 449 4.28 21.08 25.22
N GLU A 450 5.40 20.41 25.45
CA GLU A 450 6.67 20.75 24.81
C GLU A 450 6.64 20.54 23.29
N LEU A 451 5.89 19.56 22.80
CA LEU A 451 5.66 19.36 21.37
C LEU A 451 4.86 20.51 20.76
N ARG A 452 3.80 20.98 21.45
CA ARG A 452 3.03 22.16 21.03
C ARG A 452 3.90 23.42 21.09
N ASP A 453 4.68 23.60 22.14
CA ASP A 453 5.59 24.74 22.26
C ASP A 453 6.69 24.69 21.18
N ALA A 454 7.20 23.50 20.84
CA ALA A 454 8.16 23.31 19.76
C ALA A 454 7.54 23.61 18.39
N HIS A 455 6.32 23.11 18.16
CA HIS A 455 5.55 23.42 16.96
C HIS A 455 5.32 24.93 16.82
N ASP A 456 4.88 25.60 17.88
CA ASP A 456 4.61 27.04 17.88
C ASP A 456 5.90 27.85 17.66
N ARG A 457 7.03 27.44 18.27
CA ARG A 457 8.35 28.03 17.98
C ARG A 457 8.76 27.87 16.52
N LEU A 458 8.53 26.69 15.93
CA LEU A 458 8.85 26.44 14.52
C LEU A 458 7.94 27.25 13.59
N ALA A 459 6.64 27.34 13.90
CA ALA A 459 5.69 28.16 13.17
C ALA A 459 6.06 29.64 13.21
N GLN A 460 6.49 30.14 14.38
CA GLN A 460 6.99 31.51 14.55
C GLN A 460 8.25 31.76 13.72
N ARG A 461 9.25 30.86 13.78
CA ARG A 461 10.48 30.97 12.96
C ARG A 461 10.19 30.94 11.46
N LEU A 462 9.25 30.11 11.02
CA LEU A 462 8.82 30.04 9.63
C LEU A 462 8.15 31.36 9.18
N SER A 463 7.31 31.95 10.04
CA SER A 463 6.68 33.25 9.80
C SER A 463 7.72 34.36 9.67
N GLU A 464 8.70 34.40 10.58
CA GLU A 464 9.82 35.35 10.55
C GLU A 464 10.67 35.21 9.28
N ALA A 465 11.02 33.97 8.90
CA ALA A 465 11.78 33.70 7.68
C ALA A 465 11.01 34.15 6.42
N ARG A 466 9.69 33.92 6.37
CA ARG A 466 8.83 34.39 5.27
C ARG A 466 8.75 35.91 5.22
N ALA A 467 8.63 36.59 6.36
CA ALA A 467 8.64 38.04 6.43
C ALA A 467 9.99 38.62 5.98
N GLN A 468 11.10 37.99 6.36
CA GLN A 468 12.44 38.39 5.94
C GLN A 468 12.64 38.20 4.42
N LEU A 469 12.15 37.09 3.84
CA LEU A 469 12.17 36.87 2.40
C LEU A 469 11.39 37.95 1.64
N ALA A 470 10.16 38.23 2.07
CA ALA A 470 9.33 39.28 1.46
C ALA A 470 10.00 40.66 1.54
N TRP A 471 10.67 40.97 2.65
CA TRP A 471 11.44 42.20 2.79
C TRP A 471 12.61 42.28 1.80
N TYR A 472 13.37 41.19 1.62
CA TYR A 472 14.46 41.14 0.64
C TYR A 472 13.96 41.27 -0.80
N GLU A 473 12.82 40.66 -1.14
CA GLU A 473 12.20 40.80 -2.46
C GLU A 473 11.80 42.25 -2.73
N GLN A 474 11.14 42.91 -1.77
CA GLN A 474 10.76 44.32 -1.88
C GLN A 474 11.98 45.25 -1.99
N ARG A 475 13.04 44.96 -1.22
CA ARG A 475 14.30 45.72 -1.27
C ARG A 475 14.96 45.57 -2.63
N THR A 476 15.00 44.37 -3.17
CA THR A 476 15.58 44.06 -4.48
C THR A 476 14.79 44.74 -5.60
N ALA A 477 13.46 44.70 -5.55
CA ALA A 477 12.60 45.41 -6.50
C ALA A 477 12.80 46.94 -6.47
N THR A 478 13.05 47.51 -5.28
CA THR A 478 13.35 48.94 -5.13
C THR A 478 14.71 49.30 -5.72
N LEU A 479 15.75 48.52 -5.41
CA LEU A 479 17.09 48.71 -6.00
C LEU A 479 17.07 48.60 -7.52
N HIS A 480 16.31 47.66 -8.09
CA HIS A 480 16.12 47.55 -9.54
C HIS A 480 15.47 48.80 -10.14
N ARG A 481 14.43 49.35 -9.49
CA ARG A 481 13.79 50.61 -9.93
C ARG A 481 14.74 51.80 -9.86
N ASP A 482 15.53 51.90 -8.80
CA ASP A 482 16.51 52.97 -8.63
C ASP A 482 17.64 52.87 -9.67
N LEU A 483 18.14 51.66 -9.93
CA LEU A 483 19.15 51.41 -10.96
C LEU A 483 18.61 51.72 -12.36
N ALA A 484 17.37 51.32 -12.67
CA ALA A 484 16.70 51.69 -13.91
C ALA A 484 16.53 53.21 -14.04
N ARG A 485 16.19 53.91 -12.94
CA ARG A 485 16.10 55.38 -12.91
C ARG A 485 17.47 56.03 -13.15
N ALA A 486 18.51 55.56 -12.50
CA ALA A 486 19.88 56.04 -12.69
C ALA A 486 20.34 55.86 -14.14
N HIS A 487 20.09 54.69 -14.74
CA HIS A 487 20.38 54.44 -16.15
C HIS A 487 19.63 55.40 -17.09
N ARG A 488 18.35 55.70 -16.83
CA ARG A 488 17.59 56.71 -17.59
C ARG A 488 18.21 58.10 -17.47
N ILE A 489 18.57 58.54 -16.27
CA ILE A 489 19.23 59.85 -16.05
C ILE A 489 20.57 59.92 -16.79
N ILE A 490 21.40 58.87 -16.69
CA ILE A 490 22.68 58.78 -17.40
C ILE A 490 22.47 58.82 -18.92
N ALA A 491 21.45 58.14 -19.45
CA ALA A 491 21.13 58.16 -20.87
C ALA A 491 20.73 59.57 -21.35
N VAL A 492 19.89 60.28 -20.59
CA VAL A 492 19.52 61.68 -20.87
C VAL A 492 20.76 62.58 -20.83
N LEU A 493 21.59 62.49 -19.79
CA LEU A 493 22.82 63.29 -19.67
C LEU A 493 23.83 63.01 -20.79
N LYS A 494 23.92 61.78 -21.29
CA LYS A 494 24.73 61.44 -22.48
C LYS A 494 24.12 61.99 -23.78
N GLY A 495 22.81 62.21 -23.81
CA GLY A 495 22.07 62.71 -24.97
C GLY A 495 22.10 64.24 -25.13
N THR A 496 22.32 65.00 -24.05
CA THR A 496 22.33 66.48 -24.07
C THR A 496 23.63 67.05 -24.66
N THR A 497 23.55 68.23 -25.27
CA THR A 497 24.67 68.99 -25.87
C THR A 497 25.88 69.19 -24.94
N PRO A 498 25.73 69.51 -23.63
CA PRO A 498 26.89 69.55 -22.71
C PRO A 498 27.52 68.17 -22.47
N GLY A 499 26.75 67.08 -22.46
CA GLY A 499 27.29 65.72 -22.35
C GLY A 499 28.08 65.26 -23.58
N ARG A 500 27.63 65.67 -24.78
CA ARG A 500 28.40 65.45 -26.02
C ARG A 500 29.68 66.29 -26.07
N ALA A 501 29.64 67.53 -25.56
CA ALA A 501 30.82 68.38 -25.45
C ALA A 501 31.85 67.82 -24.44
N ALA A 502 31.41 67.34 -23.28
CA ALA A 502 32.30 66.72 -22.29
C ALA A 502 32.96 65.45 -22.84
N LYS A 503 32.21 64.61 -23.58
CA LYS A 503 32.79 63.43 -24.26
C LYS A 503 33.79 63.82 -25.34
N ALA A 504 33.50 64.86 -26.14
CA ALA A 504 34.42 65.38 -27.14
C ALA A 504 35.71 65.97 -26.52
N VAL A 505 35.62 66.64 -25.36
CA VAL A 505 36.79 67.15 -24.62
C VAL A 505 37.63 66.00 -24.06
N LEU A 506 37.01 64.95 -23.54
CA LEU A 506 37.72 63.80 -22.98
C LEU A 506 38.41 62.94 -24.06
N ASP A 507 37.75 62.74 -25.20
CA ASP A 507 38.32 62.05 -26.36
C ASP A 507 39.40 62.92 -27.06
N GLY A 508 39.25 64.25 -27.05
CA GLY A 508 40.27 65.21 -27.45
C GLY A 508 41.51 65.17 -26.55
N ALA A 509 41.33 65.08 -25.23
CA ALA A 509 42.43 64.96 -24.26
C ALA A 509 43.21 63.64 -24.43
N ARG A 510 42.52 62.53 -24.76
CA ARG A 510 43.18 61.24 -25.05
C ARG A 510 43.95 61.27 -26.37
N SER A 511 43.46 61.97 -27.38
CA SER A 511 44.17 62.15 -28.66
C SER A 511 45.38 63.08 -28.51
N GLY A 512 45.27 64.15 -27.73
CA GLY A 512 46.38 65.03 -27.38
C GLY A 512 47.50 64.31 -26.60
N LYS A 513 47.14 63.38 -25.70
CA LYS A 513 48.11 62.56 -24.96
C LYS A 513 48.86 61.57 -25.86
N ARG A 514 48.25 61.11 -26.97
CA ARG A 514 48.92 60.27 -27.99
C ARG A 514 49.86 61.09 -28.88
N LEU A 515 49.47 62.31 -29.27
CA LEU A 515 50.33 63.22 -30.02
C LEU A 515 51.53 63.73 -29.19
N ALA A 516 51.32 64.05 -27.91
CA ALA A 516 52.40 64.43 -27.00
C ALA A 516 53.42 63.29 -26.81
N ARG A 517 52.95 62.04 -26.72
CA ARG A 517 53.84 60.85 -26.69
C ARG A 517 54.58 60.60 -28.01
N ALA A 518 54.00 60.96 -29.16
CA ALA A 518 54.67 60.87 -30.45
C ALA A 518 55.74 61.97 -30.64
N ALA A 519 55.48 63.19 -30.15
CA ALA A 519 56.45 64.29 -30.16
C ALA A 519 57.65 64.02 -29.23
N ILE A 520 57.40 63.48 -28.03
CA ILE A 520 58.45 63.09 -27.08
C ILE A 520 59.34 61.96 -27.62
N ARG A 521 58.83 61.09 -28.52
CA ARG A 521 59.63 60.05 -29.19
C ARG A 521 60.54 60.57 -30.31
N ARG A 522 60.30 61.78 -30.86
CA ARG A 522 61.15 62.38 -31.91
C ARG A 522 62.27 63.28 -31.37
N LEU A 523 62.27 63.57 -30.06
CA LEU A 523 63.26 64.42 -29.39
C LEU A 523 64.28 63.62 -28.53
N ARG A 524 64.35 62.31 -28.71
CA ARG A 524 65.48 61.50 -28.23
C ARG A 524 66.34 61.09 -29.43
N PRO A 525 67.60 61.54 -29.55
CA PRO A 525 68.58 60.85 -30.38
C PRO A 525 68.89 59.45 -29.83
#